data_AF-A0A2E6Y5C5-F1
#
_entry.id   AF-A0A2E6Y5C5-F1
#
_cell.length_a   1.000
_cell.length_b   1.000
_cell.length_c   1.000
_cell.angle_alpha   90.00
_cell.angle_beta   90.00
_cell.angle_gamma   90.00
#
_symmetry.space_group_name_H-M   'P 1'
#
loop_
_entity.id
_entity.type
_entity.pdbx_description
1 polymer ?
#
loop_
_entity_poly.entity_id
_entity_poly.type
_entity_poly.pdbx_seq_one_letter_code
_entity_poly.pdbx_strand_id
1 'polypeptide(L)'
;MSKERDRGAALAGAGGSEPLVALERAGVFADGRWLVRGVDLAVRPGEIVTLIGPNGSGKSTTARMALGLLKPSEGRSERRAGLRVGYVPQKVTVDWTLPLDVTRFMRLTGPVPRDEAEAALAATGVSHLARAEVRLLSGGEFQRVLLARAIARKPHLLVLDEPVQGVDFSGESALYDLIGHIRDDLGCGILLISHDLHVVMAATDHVICLNGHVCCSGAPTAVASSEAYRRLFGGRASPALAVYEHHHDHTHLPDGRVRHADGSITEHCHPEDGHHHGNGDESGHTHDHGIGEGRRDAG
;
A
#
# COMPACT_ATOMS: atom_id res chain seq x y z
N MET A 1 19.73 -32.05 -26.32
CA MET A 1 18.96 -32.27 -25.08
C MET A 1 19.79 -31.98 -23.82
N SER A 2 20.42 -30.80 -23.70
CA SER A 2 21.20 -30.47 -22.48
C SER A 2 21.30 -28.97 -22.16
N LYS A 3 20.43 -28.13 -22.74
CA LYS A 3 20.46 -26.65 -22.55
C LYS A 3 19.25 -26.06 -21.83
N GLU A 4 18.35 -26.90 -21.32
CA GLU A 4 17.05 -26.48 -20.77
C GLU A 4 16.99 -26.52 -19.23
N ARG A 5 18.05 -26.98 -18.58
CA ARG A 5 18.16 -27.01 -17.11
C ARG A 5 18.83 -25.77 -16.49
N ASP A 6 19.40 -24.90 -17.30
CA ASP A 6 20.32 -23.84 -16.85
C ASP A 6 19.67 -22.43 -16.79
N ARG A 7 18.35 -22.34 -17.01
CA ARG A 7 17.61 -21.06 -16.99
C ARG A 7 16.58 -20.91 -15.86
N GLY A 8 16.36 -21.95 -15.06
CA GLY A 8 15.58 -21.85 -13.81
C GLY A 8 16.31 -21.11 -12.67
N ALA A 9 17.58 -20.76 -12.87
CA ALA A 9 18.42 -20.11 -11.87
C ALA A 9 18.23 -18.59 -11.75
N ALA A 10 17.48 -17.94 -12.65
CA ALA A 10 17.38 -16.46 -12.67
C ALA A 10 16.27 -15.87 -11.76
N LEU A 11 15.37 -16.70 -11.22
CA LEU A 11 14.45 -16.35 -10.11
C LEU A 11 14.95 -16.88 -8.75
N ALA A 12 16.07 -17.61 -8.77
CA ALA A 12 16.82 -18.03 -7.59
C ALA A 12 17.83 -16.95 -7.19
N GLY A 13 17.33 -15.81 -6.73
CA GLY A 13 18.14 -14.86 -5.97
C GLY A 13 18.78 -15.53 -4.76
N ALA A 14 20.06 -15.23 -4.56
CA ALA A 14 21.02 -15.83 -3.63
C ALA A 14 20.47 -16.14 -2.21
N GLY A 15 20.68 -17.39 -1.75
CA GLY A 15 20.73 -17.75 -0.32
C GLY A 15 19.43 -17.83 0.48
N GLY A 16 18.25 -17.69 -0.14
CA GLY A 16 16.97 -17.64 0.57
C GLY A 16 16.22 -18.99 0.65
N SER A 17 15.37 -19.14 1.67
CA SER A 17 14.47 -20.29 1.84
C SER A 17 13.53 -20.52 0.63
N GLU A 18 13.03 -21.75 0.50
CA GLU A 18 12.14 -22.18 -0.60
C GLU A 18 10.86 -21.31 -0.67
N PRO A 19 10.45 -20.84 -1.87
CA PRO A 19 9.27 -20.00 -2.01
C PRO A 19 7.99 -20.72 -1.57
N LEU A 20 7.08 -19.96 -0.96
CA LEU A 20 5.75 -20.43 -0.59
C LEU A 20 4.88 -20.64 -1.82
N VAL A 21 4.98 -19.69 -2.75
CA VAL A 21 4.30 -19.67 -4.04
C VAL A 21 5.25 -19.09 -5.09
N ALA A 22 5.17 -19.62 -6.31
CA ALA A 22 5.94 -19.14 -7.45
C ALA A 22 5.08 -19.15 -8.72
N LEU A 23 5.17 -18.09 -9.50
CA LEU A 23 4.63 -17.95 -10.84
C LEU A 23 5.82 -17.78 -11.78
N GLU A 24 5.85 -18.56 -12.86
CA GLU A 24 6.89 -18.47 -13.89
C GLU A 24 6.24 -18.24 -15.26
N ARG A 25 6.47 -17.06 -15.82
CA ARG A 25 5.87 -16.58 -17.08
C ARG A 25 4.37 -16.87 -17.15
N ALA A 26 3.69 -16.72 -16.03
CA ALA A 26 2.30 -17.11 -15.87
C ALA A 26 1.37 -16.08 -16.53
N GLY A 27 0.36 -16.55 -17.27
CA GLY A 27 -0.63 -15.67 -17.89
C GLY A 27 -2.02 -16.29 -17.90
N VAL A 28 -3.05 -15.45 -17.96
CA VAL A 28 -4.45 -15.85 -18.09
C VAL A 28 -5.06 -15.19 -19.32
N PHE A 29 -5.57 -16.02 -20.22
CA PHE A 29 -6.33 -15.61 -21.38
C PHE A 29 -7.81 -15.95 -21.16
N ALA A 30 -8.68 -14.95 -21.27
CA ALA A 30 -10.13 -15.10 -21.10
C ALA A 30 -10.88 -14.09 -21.98
N ASP A 31 -12.05 -14.48 -22.49
CA ASP A 31 -12.92 -13.64 -23.32
C ASP A 31 -12.19 -12.96 -24.50
N GLY A 32 -11.31 -13.71 -25.16
CA GLY A 32 -10.56 -13.23 -26.34
C GLY A 32 -9.44 -12.23 -26.04
N ARG A 33 -9.10 -11.99 -24.77
CA ARG A 33 -8.01 -11.09 -24.37
C ARG A 33 -7.15 -11.66 -23.25
N TRP A 34 -5.93 -11.14 -23.14
CA TRP A 34 -5.08 -11.39 -21.97
C TRP A 34 -5.56 -10.56 -20.79
N LEU A 35 -5.89 -11.22 -19.68
CA LEU A 35 -6.15 -10.53 -18.41
C LEU A 35 -4.85 -10.16 -17.71
N VAL A 36 -3.85 -11.04 -17.82
CA VAL A 36 -2.47 -10.81 -17.41
C VAL A 36 -1.58 -11.78 -18.19
N ARG A 37 -0.35 -11.39 -18.53
CA ARG A 37 0.56 -12.22 -19.34
C ARG A 37 2.01 -12.16 -18.86
N GLY A 38 2.72 -13.29 -18.90
CA GLY A 38 4.15 -13.35 -18.62
C GLY A 38 4.57 -12.88 -17.23
N VAL A 39 3.81 -13.22 -16.19
CA VAL A 39 4.11 -12.81 -14.81
C VAL A 39 5.10 -13.76 -14.16
N ASP A 40 6.21 -13.20 -13.69
CA ASP A 40 7.14 -13.84 -12.78
C ASP A 40 6.96 -13.25 -11.37
N LEU A 41 6.70 -14.12 -10.39
CA LEU A 41 6.46 -13.73 -9.00
C LEU A 41 6.87 -14.88 -8.08
N ALA A 42 7.57 -14.58 -7.00
CA ALA A 42 7.83 -15.55 -5.94
C ALA A 42 7.62 -14.86 -4.60
N VAL A 43 6.98 -15.54 -3.64
CA VAL A 43 6.84 -15.04 -2.27
C VAL A 43 7.51 -16.02 -1.34
N ARG A 44 8.49 -15.55 -0.57
CA ARG A 44 9.21 -16.36 0.43
C ARG A 44 8.67 -16.13 1.84
N PRO A 45 8.92 -17.06 2.78
CA PRO A 45 8.70 -16.81 4.21
C PRO A 45 9.41 -15.54 4.68
N GLY A 46 8.73 -14.73 5.49
CA GLY A 46 9.27 -13.48 6.04
C GLY A 46 9.45 -12.34 5.03
N GLU A 47 8.97 -12.51 3.79
CA GLU A 47 9.04 -11.49 2.74
C GLU A 47 7.66 -10.87 2.49
N ILE A 48 7.62 -9.55 2.33
CA ILE A 48 6.45 -8.80 1.85
C ILE A 48 6.68 -8.47 0.37
N VAL A 49 5.86 -9.09 -0.48
CA VAL A 49 5.80 -8.84 -1.92
C VAL A 49 4.54 -8.06 -2.24
N THR A 50 4.67 -6.89 -2.86
CA THR A 50 3.50 -6.04 -3.19
C THR A 50 3.24 -5.97 -4.68
N LEU A 51 2.02 -6.30 -5.09
CA LEU A 51 1.48 -6.09 -6.42
C LEU A 51 0.84 -4.70 -6.50
N ILE A 52 1.42 -3.81 -7.31
CA ILE A 52 0.88 -2.47 -7.58
C ILE A 52 0.40 -2.33 -9.01
N GLY A 53 -0.59 -1.47 -9.24
CA GLY A 53 -1.09 -1.20 -10.58
C GLY A 53 -2.50 -0.60 -10.59
N PRO A 54 -2.94 0.00 -11.72
CA PRO A 54 -4.27 0.57 -11.84
C PRO A 54 -5.37 -0.50 -11.72
N ASN A 55 -6.62 -0.05 -11.58
CA ASN A 55 -7.76 -0.96 -11.59
C ASN A 55 -7.85 -1.68 -12.94
N GLY A 56 -8.11 -3.00 -12.89
CA GLY A 56 -8.15 -3.84 -14.08
C GLY A 56 -6.78 -4.29 -14.62
N SER A 57 -5.66 -3.97 -13.93
CA SER A 57 -4.33 -4.38 -14.39
C SER A 57 -3.97 -5.86 -14.23
N GLY A 58 -4.87 -6.66 -13.63
CA GLY A 58 -4.66 -8.10 -13.42
C GLY A 58 -4.10 -8.47 -12.03
N LYS A 59 -4.10 -7.56 -11.05
CA LYS A 59 -3.59 -7.84 -9.68
C LYS A 59 -4.31 -9.01 -9.00
N SER A 60 -5.64 -8.94 -8.86
CA SER A 60 -6.42 -10.02 -8.24
C SER A 60 -6.38 -11.32 -9.07
N THR A 61 -6.26 -11.22 -10.41
CA THR A 61 -6.03 -12.38 -11.29
C THR A 61 -4.71 -13.06 -10.98
N THR A 62 -3.64 -12.28 -10.82
CA THR A 62 -2.30 -12.75 -10.44
C THR A 62 -2.31 -13.40 -9.07
N ALA A 63 -2.96 -12.76 -8.08
CA ALA A 63 -3.12 -13.33 -6.75
C ALA A 63 -3.89 -14.65 -6.77
N ARG A 64 -4.99 -14.74 -7.52
CA ARG A 64 -5.74 -16.01 -7.69
C ARG A 64 -4.90 -17.09 -8.35
N MET A 65 -4.02 -16.75 -9.31
CA MET A 65 -3.07 -17.71 -9.87
C MET A 65 -2.06 -18.19 -8.84
N ALA A 66 -1.46 -17.28 -8.07
CA ALA A 66 -0.49 -17.61 -7.02
C ALA A 66 -1.13 -18.47 -5.92
N LEU A 67 -2.41 -18.24 -5.62
CA LEU A 67 -3.20 -19.05 -4.69
C LEU A 67 -3.68 -20.37 -5.28
N GLY A 68 -3.47 -20.63 -6.58
CA GLY A 68 -3.94 -21.83 -7.28
C GLY A 68 -5.46 -21.90 -7.43
N LEU A 69 -6.16 -20.78 -7.24
CA LEU A 69 -7.60 -20.64 -7.47
C LEU A 69 -7.92 -20.45 -8.96
N LEU A 70 -6.92 -20.03 -9.75
CA LEU A 70 -7.01 -19.85 -11.19
C LEU A 70 -5.81 -20.52 -11.85
N LYS A 71 -6.06 -21.43 -12.80
CA LYS A 71 -4.98 -22.07 -13.56
C LYS A 71 -4.45 -21.11 -14.63
N PRO A 72 -3.13 -20.98 -14.78
CA PRO A 72 -2.57 -20.20 -15.88
C PRO A 72 -2.90 -20.84 -17.24
N SER A 73 -3.16 -19.99 -18.23
CA SER A 73 -3.26 -20.35 -19.65
C SER A 73 -1.88 -20.52 -20.30
N GLU A 74 -0.86 -19.84 -19.79
CA GLU A 74 0.56 -20.01 -20.15
C GLU A 74 1.44 -19.96 -18.91
N GLY A 75 2.62 -20.58 -18.94
CA GLY A 75 3.55 -20.59 -17.81
C GLY A 75 3.19 -21.59 -16.72
N ARG A 76 3.71 -21.37 -15.51
CA ARG A 76 3.54 -22.27 -14.35
C ARG A 76 3.10 -21.52 -13.10
N SER A 77 2.36 -22.22 -12.25
CA SER A 77 2.01 -21.80 -10.90
C SER A 77 2.32 -22.96 -9.96
N GLU A 78 3.23 -22.72 -9.02
CA GLU A 78 3.70 -23.68 -8.04
C GLU A 78 3.43 -23.17 -6.63
N ARG A 79 3.09 -24.08 -5.72
CA ARG A 79 2.79 -23.78 -4.33
C ARG A 79 3.38 -24.86 -3.45
N ARG A 80 3.93 -24.47 -2.30
CA ARG A 80 4.44 -25.40 -1.31
C ARG A 80 3.32 -26.34 -0.84
N ALA A 81 3.62 -27.62 -0.71
CA ALA A 81 2.67 -28.58 -0.16
C ALA A 81 2.27 -28.21 1.28
N GLY A 82 0.98 -28.36 1.62
CA GLY A 82 0.49 -28.02 2.97
C GLY A 82 0.50 -26.51 3.29
N LEU A 83 0.54 -25.64 2.28
CA LEU A 83 0.49 -24.19 2.48
C LEU A 83 -0.81 -23.75 3.16
N ARG A 84 -0.69 -23.18 4.37
CA ARG A 84 -1.80 -22.49 5.05
C ARG A 84 -1.83 -21.04 4.56
N VAL A 85 -2.96 -20.65 3.99
CA VAL A 85 -3.17 -19.31 3.45
C VAL A 85 -4.19 -18.56 4.30
N GLY A 86 -3.82 -17.36 4.75
CA GLY A 86 -4.76 -16.35 5.23
C GLY A 86 -5.09 -15.41 4.08
N TYR A 87 -6.37 -15.08 3.88
CA TYR A 87 -6.80 -14.18 2.82
C TYR A 87 -7.71 -13.10 3.36
N VAL A 88 -7.35 -11.84 3.10
CA VAL A 88 -8.18 -10.67 3.37
C VAL A 88 -8.64 -10.10 2.02
N PRO A 89 -9.93 -10.21 1.68
CA PRO A 89 -10.45 -9.71 0.41
C PRO A 89 -10.68 -8.20 0.42
N GLN A 90 -10.65 -7.59 -0.77
CA GLN A 90 -10.94 -6.17 -1.00
C GLN A 90 -12.31 -5.73 -0.47
N LYS A 91 -13.35 -6.55 -0.66
CA LYS A 91 -14.71 -6.28 -0.17
C LYS A 91 -15.30 -7.52 0.46
N VAL A 92 -15.78 -7.38 1.69
CA VAL A 92 -16.66 -8.35 2.34
C VAL A 92 -18.04 -7.74 2.46
N THR A 93 -19.00 -8.30 1.75
CA THR A 93 -20.41 -7.94 1.95
C THR A 93 -20.96 -8.82 3.06
N VAL A 94 -21.08 -8.27 4.26
CA VAL A 94 -21.81 -8.92 5.36
C VAL A 94 -23.25 -8.43 5.29
N ASP A 95 -24.21 -9.35 5.27
CA ASP A 95 -25.61 -8.97 5.44
C ASP A 95 -25.82 -8.48 6.88
N TRP A 96 -25.99 -7.17 7.01
CA TRP A 96 -26.07 -6.44 8.28
C TRP A 96 -27.33 -6.75 9.09
N THR A 97 -28.26 -7.53 8.54
CA THR A 97 -29.44 -8.03 9.24
C THR A 97 -29.12 -9.20 10.18
N LEU A 98 -27.96 -9.86 10.01
CA LEU A 98 -27.51 -10.95 10.87
C LEU A 98 -26.89 -10.39 12.17
N PRO A 99 -27.39 -10.78 13.37
CA PRO A 99 -26.72 -10.48 14.63
C PRO A 99 -25.42 -11.28 14.71
N LEU A 100 -24.31 -10.62 14.49
CA LEU A 100 -22.99 -11.23 14.31
C LEU A 100 -21.96 -10.41 15.06
N ASP A 101 -21.55 -10.92 16.21
CA ASP A 101 -20.41 -10.38 16.95
C ASP A 101 -19.06 -10.81 16.34
N VAL A 102 -18.00 -10.12 16.75
CA VAL A 102 -16.63 -10.40 16.30
C VAL A 102 -16.20 -11.84 16.62
N THR A 103 -16.51 -12.36 17.81
CA THR A 103 -16.12 -13.72 18.21
C THR A 103 -16.71 -14.79 17.28
N ARG A 104 -17.98 -14.63 16.90
CA ARG A 104 -18.68 -15.51 15.98
C ARG A 104 -18.20 -15.30 14.55
N PHE A 105 -17.90 -14.06 14.16
CA PHE A 105 -17.28 -13.76 12.89
C PHE A 105 -15.93 -14.47 12.72
N MET A 106 -15.07 -14.49 13.74
CA MET A 106 -13.78 -15.19 13.72
C MET A 106 -13.91 -16.69 13.39
N ARG A 107 -15.05 -17.30 13.74
CA ARG A 107 -15.31 -18.75 13.56
C ARG A 107 -16.14 -19.09 12.32
N LEU A 108 -16.53 -18.09 11.52
CA LEU A 108 -17.52 -18.26 10.46
C LEU A 108 -17.04 -19.15 9.29
N THR A 109 -15.76 -19.11 8.91
CA THR A 109 -15.18 -19.96 7.83
C THR A 109 -14.54 -21.24 8.35
N GLY A 110 -14.73 -21.56 9.63
CA GLY A 110 -14.34 -22.82 10.22
C GLY A 110 -13.81 -22.66 11.64
N PRO A 111 -13.49 -23.78 12.30
CA PRO A 111 -13.10 -23.77 13.70
C PRO A 111 -11.80 -22.98 13.88
N VAL A 112 -11.79 -22.14 14.91
CA VAL A 112 -10.62 -21.45 15.45
C VAL A 112 -10.71 -21.62 16.97
N PRO A 113 -9.71 -22.25 17.60
CA PRO A 113 -9.60 -22.32 19.05
C PRO A 113 -9.76 -20.94 19.71
N ARG A 114 -10.35 -20.90 20.90
CA ARG A 114 -10.68 -19.62 21.55
C ARG A 114 -9.42 -18.80 21.86
N ASP A 115 -8.38 -19.47 22.33
CA ASP A 115 -7.05 -18.94 22.60
C ASP A 115 -6.40 -18.36 21.33
N GLU A 116 -6.49 -19.08 20.19
CA GLU A 116 -5.97 -18.58 18.91
C GLU A 116 -6.74 -17.33 18.42
N ALA A 117 -8.06 -17.32 18.58
CA ALA A 117 -8.87 -16.14 18.23
C ALA A 117 -8.57 -14.94 19.13
N GLU A 118 -8.46 -15.15 20.44
CA GLU A 118 -8.12 -14.09 21.40
C GLU A 118 -6.70 -13.55 21.15
N ALA A 119 -5.72 -14.42 20.90
CA ALA A 119 -4.36 -14.02 20.54
C ALA A 119 -4.32 -13.20 19.23
N ALA A 120 -5.09 -13.59 18.22
CA ALA A 120 -5.15 -12.86 16.96
C ALA A 120 -5.81 -11.48 17.11
N LEU A 121 -6.89 -11.38 17.90
CA LEU A 121 -7.53 -10.10 18.21
C LEU A 121 -6.60 -9.19 19.05
N ALA A 122 -5.74 -9.77 19.88
CA ALA A 122 -4.72 -9.03 20.63
C ALA A 122 -3.63 -8.50 19.70
N ALA A 123 -3.11 -9.34 18.80
CA ALA A 123 -2.10 -8.97 17.83
C ALA A 123 -2.53 -7.80 16.92
N THR A 124 -3.83 -7.68 16.60
CA THR A 124 -4.34 -6.58 15.78
C THR A 124 -4.89 -5.38 16.57
N GLY A 125 -4.86 -5.42 17.91
CA GLY A 125 -5.31 -4.34 18.78
C GLY A 125 -6.82 -4.22 18.99
N VAL A 126 -7.60 -5.24 18.63
CA VAL A 126 -9.08 -5.22 18.66
C VAL A 126 -9.71 -6.21 19.65
N SER A 127 -8.95 -6.65 20.65
CA SER A 127 -9.44 -7.55 21.72
C SER A 127 -10.69 -7.02 22.43
N HIS A 128 -10.77 -5.71 22.66
CA HIS A 128 -11.90 -5.06 23.31
C HIS A 128 -13.20 -5.16 22.49
N LEU A 129 -13.11 -5.42 21.18
CA LEU A 129 -14.25 -5.54 20.27
C LEU A 129 -14.77 -6.97 20.15
N ALA A 130 -14.22 -7.94 20.90
CA ALA A 130 -14.57 -9.36 20.75
C ALA A 130 -16.08 -9.65 20.85
N ARG A 131 -16.83 -8.86 21.64
CA ARG A 131 -18.29 -8.96 21.80
C ARG A 131 -19.06 -7.85 21.10
N ALA A 132 -18.38 -6.95 20.40
CA ALA A 132 -19.03 -5.91 19.61
C ALA A 132 -19.69 -6.53 18.37
N GLU A 133 -20.82 -5.97 17.97
CA GLU A 133 -21.49 -6.32 16.73
C GLU A 133 -20.66 -5.82 15.53
N VAL A 134 -20.40 -6.70 14.55
CA VAL A 134 -19.57 -6.38 13.38
C VAL A 134 -20.12 -5.17 12.60
N ARG A 135 -21.45 -4.97 12.60
CA ARG A 135 -22.12 -3.84 11.95
C ARG A 135 -21.85 -2.47 12.57
N LEU A 136 -21.35 -2.45 13.82
CA LEU A 136 -21.08 -1.22 14.56
C LEU A 136 -19.60 -0.80 14.47
N LEU A 137 -18.76 -1.62 13.84
CA LEU A 137 -17.35 -1.35 13.69
C LEU A 137 -17.11 -0.26 12.64
N SER A 138 -16.14 0.62 12.89
CA SER A 138 -15.57 1.48 11.86
C SER A 138 -14.86 0.66 10.78
N GLY A 139 -14.59 1.28 9.62
CA GLY A 139 -13.85 0.64 8.53
C GLY A 139 -12.48 0.10 8.98
N GLY A 140 -11.72 0.89 9.74
CA GLY A 140 -10.42 0.48 10.28
C GLY A 140 -10.50 -0.65 11.31
N GLU A 141 -11.47 -0.61 12.22
CA GLU A 141 -11.70 -1.71 13.18
C GLU A 141 -12.10 -3.00 12.48
N PHE A 142 -13.01 -2.92 11.48
CA PHE A 142 -13.41 -4.08 10.71
C PHE A 142 -12.24 -4.67 9.91
N GLN A 143 -11.38 -3.84 9.32
CA GLN A 143 -10.15 -4.32 8.66
C GLN A 143 -9.20 -5.03 9.62
N ARG A 144 -9.01 -4.49 10.84
CA ARG A 144 -8.20 -5.16 11.89
C ARG A 144 -8.81 -6.49 12.35
N VAL A 145 -10.13 -6.60 12.37
CA VAL A 145 -10.83 -7.88 12.64
C VAL A 145 -10.66 -8.86 11.47
N LEU A 146 -10.70 -8.41 10.22
CA LEU A 146 -10.41 -9.24 9.05
C LEU A 146 -8.97 -9.77 9.07
N LEU A 147 -8.00 -8.91 9.40
CA LEU A 147 -6.61 -9.31 9.61
C LEU A 147 -6.50 -10.34 10.74
N ALA A 148 -7.10 -10.07 11.90
CA ALA A 148 -7.10 -11.00 13.04
C ALA A 148 -7.59 -12.38 12.61
N ARG A 149 -8.69 -12.42 11.87
CA ARG A 149 -9.25 -13.66 11.35
C ARG A 149 -8.30 -14.38 10.40
N ALA A 150 -7.62 -13.66 9.51
CA ALA A 150 -6.68 -14.25 8.56
C ALA A 150 -5.42 -14.81 9.25
N ILE A 151 -4.95 -14.16 10.33
CA ILE A 151 -3.75 -14.59 11.06
C ILE A 151 -4.04 -15.64 12.14
N ALA A 152 -5.28 -15.79 12.60
CA ALA A 152 -5.64 -16.70 13.69
C ALA A 152 -5.18 -18.14 13.46
N ARG A 153 -5.09 -18.59 12.20
CA ARG A 153 -4.64 -19.94 11.83
C ARG A 153 -3.14 -20.06 11.56
N LYS A 154 -2.33 -19.07 11.96
CA LYS A 154 -0.88 -19.01 11.76
C LYS A 154 -0.51 -19.34 10.31
N PRO A 155 -0.94 -18.50 9.35
CA PRO A 155 -0.74 -18.75 7.94
C PRO A 155 0.75 -18.76 7.59
N HIS A 156 1.12 -19.57 6.61
CA HIS A 156 2.45 -19.49 6.00
C HIS A 156 2.50 -18.32 5.01
N LEU A 157 1.40 -18.10 4.28
CA LEU A 157 1.21 -17.02 3.32
C LEU A 157 -0.02 -16.20 3.72
N LEU A 158 0.14 -14.90 3.92
CA LEU A 158 -0.94 -13.95 4.10
C LEU A 158 -1.14 -13.17 2.80
N VAL A 159 -2.35 -13.18 2.25
CA VAL A 159 -2.68 -12.42 1.04
C VAL A 159 -3.67 -11.32 1.39
N LEU A 160 -3.30 -10.08 1.08
CA LEU A 160 -4.05 -8.88 1.45
C LEU A 160 -4.46 -8.14 0.19
N ASP A 161 -5.75 -8.18 -0.16
CA ASP A 161 -6.29 -7.50 -1.34
C ASP A 161 -6.85 -6.12 -0.95
N GLU A 162 -6.09 -5.05 -1.18
CA GLU A 162 -6.41 -3.66 -0.80
C GLU A 162 -6.88 -3.48 0.66
N PRO A 163 -6.07 -3.88 1.66
CA PRO A 163 -6.48 -3.94 3.07
C PRO A 163 -6.78 -2.57 3.70
N VAL A 164 -6.27 -1.48 3.11
CA VAL A 164 -6.49 -0.11 3.58
C VAL A 164 -7.73 0.56 3.00
N GLN A 165 -8.46 -0.10 2.10
CA GLN A 165 -9.60 0.54 1.46
C GLN A 165 -10.69 0.92 2.47
N GLY A 166 -11.05 2.20 2.49
CA GLY A 166 -12.09 2.74 3.39
C GLY A 166 -11.60 3.05 4.80
N VAL A 167 -10.28 3.09 5.00
CA VAL A 167 -9.63 3.57 6.23
C VAL A 167 -9.18 5.02 6.02
N ASP A 168 -9.06 5.78 7.11
CA ASP A 168 -8.52 7.14 7.09
C ASP A 168 -6.99 7.13 7.01
N PHE A 169 -6.37 8.24 6.57
CA PHE A 169 -4.92 8.30 6.34
C PHE A 169 -4.08 7.89 7.56
N SER A 170 -4.45 8.31 8.77
CA SER A 170 -3.78 7.90 10.00
C SER A 170 -3.92 6.41 10.27
N GLY A 171 -5.08 5.82 9.98
CA GLY A 171 -5.33 4.40 10.14
C GLY A 171 -4.64 3.55 9.09
N GLU A 172 -4.39 4.09 7.88
CA GLU A 172 -3.63 3.40 6.82
C GLU A 172 -2.22 3.09 7.29
N SER A 173 -1.45 4.10 7.71
CA SER A 173 -0.08 3.90 8.23
C SER A 173 -0.05 2.90 9.39
N ALA A 174 -0.96 3.05 10.35
CA ALA A 174 -1.08 2.14 11.48
C ALA A 174 -1.50 0.71 11.10
N LEU A 175 -2.10 0.50 9.92
CA LEU A 175 -2.42 -0.82 9.38
C LEU A 175 -1.19 -1.44 8.69
N TYR A 176 -0.41 -0.65 7.95
CA TYR A 176 0.82 -1.12 7.34
C TYR A 176 1.91 -1.47 8.37
N ASP A 177 2.05 -0.68 9.42
CA ASP A 177 2.93 -1.01 10.55
C ASP A 177 2.51 -2.33 11.20
N LEU A 178 1.19 -2.53 11.36
CA LEU A 178 0.64 -3.79 11.87
C LEU A 178 0.95 -4.97 10.92
N ILE A 179 0.84 -4.79 9.61
CA ILE A 179 1.19 -5.82 8.62
C ILE A 179 2.68 -6.20 8.73
N GLY A 180 3.56 -5.20 8.92
CA GLY A 180 4.99 -5.41 9.18
C GLY A 180 5.23 -6.26 10.43
N HIS A 181 4.66 -5.86 11.56
CA HIS A 181 4.76 -6.63 12.81
C HIS A 181 4.22 -8.06 12.68
N ILE A 182 3.09 -8.26 11.98
CA ILE A 182 2.53 -9.59 11.73
C ILE A 182 3.52 -10.48 10.94
N ARG A 183 4.20 -9.91 9.94
CA ARG A 183 5.23 -10.63 9.17
C ARG A 183 6.39 -11.05 10.08
N ASP A 184 6.88 -10.14 10.91
CA ASP A 184 8.02 -10.39 11.80
C ASP A 184 7.67 -11.42 12.89
N ASP A 185 6.51 -11.30 13.52
CA ASP A 185 6.06 -12.18 14.61
C ASP A 185 5.73 -13.61 14.14
N LEU A 186 5.09 -13.74 12.96
CA LEU A 186 4.66 -15.04 12.44
C LEU A 186 5.67 -15.69 11.49
N GLY A 187 6.66 -14.92 11.00
CA GLY A 187 7.57 -15.37 9.93
C GLY A 187 6.86 -15.77 8.64
N CYS A 188 5.66 -15.23 8.39
CA CYS A 188 4.86 -15.57 7.22
C CYS A 188 5.31 -14.73 6.01
N GLY A 189 5.12 -15.26 4.80
CA GLY A 189 5.23 -14.44 3.60
C GLY A 189 3.95 -13.65 3.39
N ILE A 190 4.03 -12.42 2.90
CA ILE A 190 2.88 -11.57 2.62
C ILE A 190 2.83 -11.24 1.13
N LEU A 191 1.70 -11.52 0.49
CA LEU A 191 1.36 -10.98 -0.82
C LEU A 191 0.37 -9.84 -0.64
N LEU A 192 0.86 -8.61 -0.68
CA LEU A 192 0.05 -7.41 -0.57
C LEU A 192 -0.37 -6.95 -1.97
N ILE A 193 -1.62 -6.53 -2.12
CA ILE A 193 -2.14 -5.95 -3.35
C ILE A 193 -2.63 -4.56 -3.00
N SER A 194 -2.12 -3.56 -3.69
CA SER A 194 -2.51 -2.18 -3.46
C SER A 194 -2.51 -1.40 -4.77
N HIS A 195 -3.21 -0.28 -4.77
CA HIS A 195 -3.10 0.75 -5.79
C HIS A 195 -2.50 2.05 -5.23
N ASP A 196 -2.29 2.11 -3.91
CA ASP A 196 -1.60 3.22 -3.27
C ASP A 196 -0.09 3.01 -3.32
N LEU A 197 0.57 4.08 -3.73
CA LEU A 197 1.96 4.12 -4.11
C LEU A 197 2.86 4.49 -2.93
N HIS A 198 2.41 5.45 -2.12
CA HIS A 198 3.26 6.12 -1.15
C HIS A 198 3.53 5.20 0.05
N VAL A 199 2.54 4.41 0.44
CA VAL A 199 2.66 3.57 1.63
C VAL A 199 3.31 2.21 1.35
N VAL A 200 3.17 1.71 0.11
CA VAL A 200 3.79 0.46 -0.32
C VAL A 200 5.32 0.54 -0.30
N MET A 201 5.88 1.72 -0.59
CA MET A 201 7.33 1.89 -0.68
C MET A 201 8.05 1.82 0.67
N ALA A 202 7.35 2.04 1.78
CA ALA A 202 7.93 2.00 3.12
C ALA A 202 7.90 0.60 3.77
N ALA A 203 6.91 -0.22 3.45
CA ALA A 203 6.60 -1.46 4.19
C ALA A 203 6.83 -2.76 3.40
N THR A 204 7.43 -2.69 2.20
CA THR A 204 7.56 -3.83 1.27
C THR A 204 9.02 -4.15 0.97
N ASP A 205 9.37 -5.43 0.86
CA ASP A 205 10.72 -5.85 0.46
C ASP A 205 10.87 -5.88 -1.08
N HIS A 206 9.81 -6.32 -1.77
CA HIS A 206 9.78 -6.43 -3.22
C HIS A 206 8.47 -5.93 -3.83
N VAL A 207 8.54 -5.04 -4.81
CA VAL A 207 7.39 -4.44 -5.51
C VAL A 207 7.32 -4.95 -6.94
N ILE A 208 6.11 -5.28 -7.41
CA ILE A 208 5.82 -5.72 -8.77
C ILE A 208 4.71 -4.83 -9.34
N CYS A 209 5.05 -4.09 -10.40
CA CYS A 209 4.12 -3.24 -11.12
C CYS A 209 3.40 -4.03 -12.23
N LEU A 210 2.06 -4.02 -12.20
CA LEU A 210 1.21 -4.67 -13.19
C LEU A 210 0.43 -3.64 -14.01
N ASN A 211 0.47 -3.79 -15.34
CA ASN A 211 -0.45 -3.16 -16.30
C ASN A 211 -0.83 -4.15 -17.41
N GLY A 212 -1.46 -5.28 -17.05
CA GLY A 212 -1.71 -6.43 -17.95
C GLY A 212 -0.47 -7.29 -18.23
N HIS A 213 0.72 -6.80 -17.88
CA HIS A 213 2.01 -7.48 -17.86
C HIS A 213 2.86 -6.87 -16.73
N VAL A 214 3.99 -7.50 -16.40
CA VAL A 214 4.96 -6.94 -15.45
C VAL A 214 5.71 -5.79 -16.11
N CYS A 215 5.50 -4.57 -15.63
CA CYS A 215 6.16 -3.36 -16.16
C CYS A 215 7.47 -3.04 -15.42
N CYS A 216 7.51 -3.29 -14.12
CA CYS A 216 8.67 -3.13 -13.26
C CYS A 216 8.61 -4.14 -12.11
N SER A 217 9.77 -4.61 -11.64
CA SER A 217 9.88 -5.49 -10.49
C SER A 217 11.20 -5.26 -9.76
N GLY A 218 11.18 -5.18 -8.44
CA GLY A 218 12.40 -5.07 -7.64
C GLY A 218 12.14 -4.43 -6.27
N ALA A 219 13.20 -4.06 -5.58
CA ALA A 219 13.11 -3.31 -4.33
C ALA A 219 12.40 -1.95 -4.56
N PRO A 220 11.68 -1.42 -3.56
CA PRO A 220 10.97 -0.13 -3.64
C PRO A 220 11.79 1.01 -4.29
N THR A 221 13.04 1.18 -3.86
CA THR A 221 13.95 2.23 -4.36
C THR A 221 14.29 2.08 -5.85
N ALA A 222 14.47 0.85 -6.32
CA ALA A 222 14.74 0.55 -7.72
C ALA A 222 13.48 0.76 -8.59
N VAL A 223 12.30 0.44 -8.07
CA VAL A 223 11.04 0.62 -8.78
C VAL A 223 10.66 2.10 -8.90
N ALA A 224 10.81 2.88 -7.82
CA ALA A 224 10.49 4.31 -7.77
C ALA A 224 11.30 5.15 -8.77
N SER A 225 12.53 4.73 -9.08
CA SER A 225 13.41 5.39 -10.07
C SER A 225 13.14 4.97 -11.52
N SER A 226 12.31 3.94 -11.75
CA SER A 226 12.07 3.42 -13.10
C SER A 226 11.16 4.32 -13.94
N GLU A 227 11.49 4.45 -15.23
CA GLU A 227 10.70 5.26 -16.16
C GLU A 227 9.29 4.67 -16.38
N ALA A 228 9.17 3.34 -16.40
CA ALA A 228 7.89 2.63 -16.53
C ALA A 228 6.92 2.99 -15.39
N TYR A 229 7.44 3.05 -14.16
CA TYR A 229 6.69 3.49 -12.99
C TYR A 229 6.24 4.96 -13.12
N ARG A 230 7.16 5.86 -13.48
CA ARG A 230 6.82 7.28 -13.69
C ARG A 230 5.79 7.48 -14.80
N ARG A 231 5.80 6.66 -15.86
CA ARG A 231 4.78 6.70 -16.93
C ARG A 231 3.42 6.19 -16.48
N LEU A 232 3.37 5.18 -15.62
CA LEU A 232 2.12 4.62 -15.09
C LEU A 232 1.47 5.52 -14.02
N PHE A 233 2.29 6.23 -13.24
CA PHE A 233 1.83 6.94 -12.03
C PHE A 233 2.11 8.45 -12.03
N GLY A 234 2.79 8.99 -13.03
CA GLY A 234 3.34 10.36 -13.07
C GLY A 234 2.35 11.52 -13.07
N GLY A 235 1.04 11.28 -13.13
CA GLY A 235 0.00 12.30 -12.90
C GLY A 235 -0.59 12.31 -11.48
N ARG A 236 -0.34 11.26 -10.68
CA ARG A 236 -0.80 11.10 -9.28
C ARG A 236 0.35 11.06 -8.28
N ALA A 237 1.56 10.77 -8.74
CA ALA A 237 2.79 11.08 -8.03
C ALA A 237 3.06 12.59 -8.15
N SER A 238 2.19 13.42 -7.55
CA SER A 238 2.59 14.81 -7.29
C SER A 238 3.87 14.76 -6.44
N PRO A 239 4.86 15.64 -6.69
CA PRO A 239 6.11 15.67 -5.92
C PRO A 239 5.90 15.93 -4.42
N ALA A 240 4.68 16.27 -4.00
CA ALA A 240 4.35 16.70 -2.65
C ALA A 240 4.61 15.66 -1.54
N LEU A 241 4.78 14.36 -1.86
CA LEU A 241 5.00 13.31 -0.85
C LEU A 241 6.04 12.25 -1.22
N ALA A 242 6.70 12.37 -2.38
CA ALA A 242 7.72 11.40 -2.82
C ALA A 242 9.14 11.70 -2.29
N VAL A 243 9.26 12.67 -1.38
CA VAL A 243 10.48 12.98 -0.63
C VAL A 243 10.05 13.40 0.77
N TYR A 244 10.03 12.47 1.73
CA TYR A 244 10.28 12.88 3.12
C TYR A 244 11.78 12.77 3.38
N GLU A 245 12.53 13.52 2.59
CA GLU A 245 13.90 13.91 2.85
C GLU A 245 13.90 15.44 2.81
N HIS A 246 13.42 16.06 3.89
CA HIS A 246 13.57 17.49 4.07
C HIS A 246 15.04 17.78 4.37
N HIS A 247 15.85 18.02 3.33
CA HIS A 247 17.04 18.85 3.50
C HIS A 247 16.54 20.29 3.69
N HIS A 248 16.40 20.73 4.93
CA HIS A 248 16.24 22.15 5.22
C HIS A 248 17.60 22.83 4.98
N ASP A 249 17.66 23.70 3.98
CA ASP A 249 18.77 24.63 3.76
C ASP A 249 18.60 25.93 4.57
N HIS A 250 17.62 25.98 5.48
CA HIS A 250 17.33 27.14 6.31
C HIS A 250 17.35 26.83 7.81
N THR A 251 17.70 27.83 8.59
CA THR A 251 17.77 27.77 10.06
C THR A 251 16.78 28.75 10.65
N HIS A 252 15.91 28.30 11.56
CA HIS A 252 15.03 29.20 12.31
C HIS A 252 15.81 29.95 13.40
N LEU A 253 15.60 31.26 13.47
CA LEU A 253 16.11 32.10 14.55
C LEU A 253 15.17 31.99 15.78
N PRO A 254 15.67 32.23 17.00
CA PRO A 254 14.87 32.14 18.23
C PRO A 254 13.67 33.08 18.29
N ASP A 255 13.63 34.09 17.41
CA ASP A 255 12.55 35.07 17.29
C ASP A 255 11.48 34.67 16.27
N GLY A 256 11.60 33.48 15.65
CA GLY A 256 10.62 32.92 14.72
C GLY A 256 10.93 33.18 13.24
N ARG A 257 11.96 33.96 12.91
CA ARG A 257 12.35 34.24 11.51
C ARG A 257 13.14 33.10 10.88
N VAL A 258 13.07 32.97 9.56
CA VAL A 258 13.74 31.92 8.78
C VAL A 258 14.98 32.50 8.11
N ARG A 259 16.16 31.90 8.31
CA ARG A 259 17.40 32.27 7.62
C ARG A 259 17.73 31.22 6.56
N HIS A 260 17.72 31.60 5.30
CA HIS A 260 18.01 30.75 4.15
C HIS A 260 19.53 30.53 3.96
N ALA A 261 19.91 29.55 3.14
CA ALA A 261 21.33 29.22 2.89
C ALA A 261 22.13 30.36 2.24
N ASP A 262 21.46 31.29 1.56
CA ASP A 262 22.05 32.50 0.96
C ASP A 262 22.27 33.64 1.97
N GLY A 263 21.84 33.46 3.23
CA GLY A 263 21.96 34.45 4.31
C GLY A 263 20.79 35.43 4.41
N SER A 264 19.78 35.35 3.53
CA SER A 264 18.56 36.16 3.61
C SER A 264 17.66 35.70 4.77
N ILE A 265 16.87 36.63 5.33
CA ILE A 265 15.97 36.36 6.47
C ILE A 265 14.53 36.76 6.10
N THR A 266 13.59 35.82 6.16
CA THR A 266 12.16 36.04 5.92
C THR A 266 11.32 35.80 7.18
N GLU A 267 10.16 36.46 7.28
CA GLU A 267 9.24 36.29 8.44
C GLU A 267 8.41 35.01 8.34
N HIS A 268 8.19 34.48 7.13
CA HIS A 268 7.40 33.29 6.87
C HIS A 268 8.09 32.36 5.87
N CYS A 269 7.68 31.09 5.87
CA CYS A 269 8.19 30.05 4.98
C CYS A 269 7.13 29.74 3.92
N HIS A 270 6.94 30.64 2.94
CA HIS A 270 6.10 30.33 1.79
C HIS A 270 6.94 29.87 0.59
N PRO A 271 6.45 28.89 -0.18
CA PRO A 271 7.16 28.36 -1.35
C PRO A 271 7.31 29.35 -2.51
N GLU A 272 6.71 30.56 -2.44
CA GLU A 272 6.83 31.61 -3.46
C GLU A 272 7.80 32.74 -3.09
N ASP A 273 8.43 32.71 -1.91
CA ASP A 273 9.31 33.79 -1.43
C ASP A 273 10.73 33.77 -2.08
N GLY A 274 10.95 32.93 -3.10
CA GLY A 274 12.26 32.64 -3.68
C GLY A 274 12.56 33.24 -5.07
N HIS A 275 11.76 34.20 -5.58
CA HIS A 275 12.00 34.78 -6.91
C HIS A 275 12.00 36.32 -6.90
N HIS A 276 13.09 36.92 -6.44
CA HIS A 276 13.43 38.29 -6.83
C HIS A 276 14.43 38.27 -7.99
N HIS A 277 13.90 38.36 -9.22
CA HIS A 277 14.66 38.86 -10.35
C HIS A 277 14.89 40.37 -10.18
N GLY A 278 16.16 40.78 -10.03
CA GLY A 278 16.54 42.18 -10.06
C GLY A 278 16.54 42.74 -11.47
N ASN A 279 15.82 43.85 -11.69
CA ASN A 279 16.36 45.16 -12.13
C ASN A 279 15.26 46.09 -12.64
N GLY A 280 15.22 47.31 -12.06
CA GLY A 280 14.89 48.60 -12.70
C GLY A 280 13.52 48.79 -13.37
N ASP A 281 12.64 49.57 -12.76
CA ASP A 281 12.46 50.97 -13.17
C ASP A 281 11.46 51.72 -12.27
N GLU A 282 11.73 53.01 -12.13
CA GLU A 282 11.03 54.00 -11.32
C GLU A 282 9.59 54.29 -11.79
N SER A 283 8.67 54.43 -10.84
CA SER A 283 7.51 55.37 -10.80
C SER A 283 6.50 54.80 -9.80
N GLY A 284 6.46 55.25 -8.54
CA GLY A 284 6.07 56.59 -8.15
C GLY A 284 4.56 56.71 -8.20
N HIS A 285 3.84 56.41 -7.11
CA HIS A 285 2.62 57.13 -6.73
C HIS A 285 2.28 56.94 -5.26
N THR A 286 1.95 58.08 -4.67
CA THR A 286 1.74 58.46 -3.27
C THR A 286 0.43 57.94 -2.66
N HIS A 287 0.48 57.71 -1.35
CA HIS A 287 -0.69 57.58 -0.46
C HIS A 287 -1.61 58.80 -0.54
N ASP A 288 -2.93 58.58 -0.43
CA ASP A 288 -3.81 59.49 0.30
C ASP A 288 -5.00 58.76 0.94
N HIS A 289 -5.31 59.16 2.17
CA HIS A 289 -6.41 58.69 3.01
C HIS A 289 -7.67 59.51 2.71
N GLY A 290 -8.85 58.87 2.70
CA GLY A 290 -10.13 59.57 2.61
C GLY A 290 -11.23 58.82 3.33
N ILE A 291 -11.43 59.14 4.62
CA ILE A 291 -12.64 58.84 5.39
C ILE A 291 -13.76 59.75 4.88
N GLY A 292 -14.97 59.21 4.67
CA GLY A 292 -16.16 59.98 4.34
C GLY A 292 -17.45 59.20 4.58
N GLU A 293 -18.09 59.49 5.70
CA GLU A 293 -19.46 59.07 6.06
C GLU A 293 -20.51 59.54 5.04
N GLY A 294 -21.66 58.85 4.99
CA GLY A 294 -22.93 59.54 4.75
C GLY A 294 -24.05 58.78 4.05
N ARG A 295 -25.09 58.46 4.86
CA ARG A 295 -26.55 58.56 4.57
C ARG A 295 -27.14 57.71 3.42
N ARG A 296 -28.03 56.77 3.76
CA ARG A 296 -29.50 56.91 3.98
C ARG A 296 -30.34 57.10 2.71
N ASP A 297 -31.32 56.19 2.66
CA ASP A 297 -32.70 56.32 2.19
C ASP A 297 -33.09 56.00 0.73
N ALA A 298 -33.98 55.00 0.69
CA ALA A 298 -35.26 54.94 -0.01
C ALA A 298 -35.30 54.63 -1.52
N GLY A 299 -36.07 53.58 -1.83
CA GLY A 299 -36.48 53.16 -3.16
C GLY A 299 -36.91 51.70 -3.15
#